data_AF-W9IFB7-F1
#
_entry.id   AF-W9IFB7-F1
#
_cell.length_a   1.000
_cell.length_b   1.000
_cell.length_c   1.000
_cell.angle_alpha   90.00
_cell.angle_beta   90.00
_cell.angle_gamma   90.00
#
_symmetry.space_group_name_H-M   'P 1'
#
loop_
_entity.id
_entity.type
_entity.pdbx_description
1 polymer ?
#
loop_
_entity_poly.entity_id
_entity_poly.type
_entity_poly.pdbx_seq_one_letter_code
_entity_poly.pdbx_strand_id
1 'polypeptide(L)'
;MPGVPSYKGCDACRKQKKKCDKAQPKCARCERLDIPCINVGKQRYKFKVRTLEQGDSISVQSIDTEDDTTSSSSRSSKSPISFTQALIKVPYNKTTMVTQTLVSRLEITDLRYDITCYGDFLRHIPARLGRNEALDASADALATTFSTLHRPQGYQTVDALTKYVKAISSLRLCLEDPAKARMPETMCSVYLIMICQGWLGRDDDPTTSHGQGLAYLLKAAAGENWKAGFETDMLLTFCVPVIIESISNPKVRLEQWFWDMLDNFKKNNPPSTPESAKAQQDGQDAGGIPSLSIRNLGRLPDFINDPELHRMEITCAYHRLCRDLRKLSEIVKAVTWAPGFSPTPMQLRLSRSYNSAYSVLLTVLVIIGQLMQAFDPYNLALVGEAALCSSEVVSLAHRISQYRPLGASHVPLTLAIAWAATDEPGMKRQLEETLEEYQQDWTVTQWMKVGYWWTDKFAELRGRLAPRVSQEEEEMLIRRGEGVELKGQQPADECCVM
;
A
#
# COMPACT_ATOMS: atom_id res chain seq x y z
N MET A 1 13.55 30.79 -33.76
CA MET A 1 14.69 30.07 -33.12
C MET A 1 16.00 30.68 -33.60
N PRO A 2 16.88 31.21 -32.72
CA PRO A 2 18.20 31.67 -33.16
C PRO A 2 19.07 30.46 -33.55
N GLY A 3 19.62 30.52 -34.77
CA GLY A 3 20.15 29.37 -35.52
C GLY A 3 21.29 28.59 -34.87
N VAL A 4 21.23 27.26 -35.03
CA VAL A 4 22.30 26.32 -34.69
C VAL A 4 23.54 26.67 -35.52
N PRO A 5 24.74 26.85 -34.92
CA PRO A 5 25.95 27.14 -35.69
C PRO A 5 26.27 26.02 -36.68
N SER A 6 26.16 26.30 -37.99
CA SER A 6 26.42 25.34 -39.08
C SER A 6 27.92 25.14 -39.40
N TYR A 7 28.81 25.79 -38.64
CA TYR A 7 30.24 25.79 -38.91
C TYR A 7 30.92 24.48 -38.46
N LYS A 8 31.48 23.74 -39.43
CA LYS A 8 32.16 22.43 -39.26
C LYS A 8 33.70 22.49 -39.35
N GLY A 9 34.31 23.64 -39.09
CA GLY A 9 35.78 23.79 -39.12
C GLY A 9 36.48 23.15 -37.92
N CYS A 10 37.77 22.84 -38.05
CA CYS A 10 38.59 22.28 -36.97
C CYS A 10 38.77 23.24 -35.78
N ASP A 11 39.19 22.70 -34.63
CA ASP A 11 39.39 23.48 -33.40
C ASP A 11 40.43 24.59 -33.54
N ALA A 12 41.58 24.28 -34.13
CA ALA A 12 42.69 25.22 -34.26
C ALA A 12 42.33 26.44 -35.12
N CYS A 13 41.68 26.22 -36.26
CA CYS A 13 41.24 27.32 -37.14
C CYS A 13 40.15 28.17 -36.48
N ARG A 14 39.22 27.55 -35.75
CA ARG A 14 38.16 28.28 -35.02
C ARG A 14 38.73 29.13 -33.88
N LYS A 15 39.63 28.59 -33.06
CA LYS A 15 40.24 29.32 -31.93
C LYS A 15 40.97 30.58 -32.41
N GLN A 16 41.59 30.49 -33.59
CA GLN A 16 42.29 31.61 -34.22
C GLN A 16 41.40 32.45 -35.16
N LYS A 17 40.08 32.17 -35.21
CA LYS A 17 39.10 32.84 -36.09
C LYS A 17 39.52 32.88 -37.57
N LYS A 18 40.20 31.83 -38.06
CA LYS A 18 40.61 31.69 -39.47
C LYS A 18 39.74 30.65 -40.20
N LYS A 19 39.57 30.84 -41.51
CA LYS A 19 38.78 29.95 -42.37
C LYS A 19 39.41 28.56 -42.43
N CYS A 20 38.59 27.52 -42.26
CA CYS A 20 38.98 26.12 -42.42
C CYS A 20 38.41 25.57 -43.72
N ASP A 21 39.27 24.94 -44.51
CA ASP A 21 39.00 24.25 -45.78
C ASP A 21 38.34 22.86 -45.60
N LYS A 22 38.28 22.36 -44.36
CA LYS A 22 37.59 21.13 -43.96
C LYS A 22 38.11 19.82 -44.59
N ALA A 23 39.29 19.82 -45.19
CA ALA A 23 39.94 18.59 -45.66
C ALA A 23 40.17 17.60 -44.49
N GLN A 24 40.02 16.31 -44.78
CA GLN A 24 40.26 15.21 -43.84
C GLN A 24 41.47 14.38 -44.30
N PRO A 25 42.33 13.87 -43.40
CA PRO A 25 42.21 13.90 -41.94
C PRO A 25 42.68 15.22 -41.28
N LYS A 26 43.49 16.04 -41.96
CA LYS A 26 43.92 17.37 -41.52
C LYS A 26 43.54 18.42 -42.57
N CYS A 27 43.21 19.62 -42.11
CA CYS A 27 42.97 20.76 -43.00
C CYS A 27 44.30 21.36 -43.48
N ALA A 28 44.36 21.93 -44.68
CA ALA A 28 45.60 22.39 -45.32
C ALA A 28 46.39 23.39 -44.46
N ARG A 29 45.67 24.21 -43.66
CA ARG A 29 46.30 25.15 -42.73
C ARG A 29 46.95 24.46 -41.54
N CYS A 30 46.31 23.45 -40.97
CA CYS A 30 46.86 22.71 -39.84
C CYS A 30 48.03 21.82 -40.29
N GLU A 31 47.98 21.32 -41.52
CA GLU A 31 49.08 20.57 -42.13
C GLU A 31 50.31 21.46 -42.37
N ARG A 32 50.14 22.61 -43.02
CA ARG A 32 51.25 23.55 -43.27
C ARG A 32 51.91 24.09 -41.99
N LEU A 33 51.13 24.29 -40.93
CA LEU A 33 51.61 24.83 -39.66
C LEU A 33 52.05 23.73 -38.68
N ASP A 34 51.97 22.47 -39.08
CA ASP A 34 52.21 21.29 -38.25
C ASP A 34 51.56 21.35 -36.86
N ILE A 35 50.27 21.71 -36.84
CA ILE A 35 49.47 21.78 -35.61
C ILE A 35 48.35 20.72 -35.60
N PRO A 36 47.92 20.24 -34.42
CA PRO A 36 46.84 19.26 -34.32
C PRO A 36 45.52 19.74 -34.95
N CYS A 37 45.01 18.97 -35.92
CA CYS A 37 43.74 19.25 -36.59
C CYS A 37 42.62 18.40 -35.97
N ILE A 38 42.03 18.88 -34.88
CA ILE A 38 41.04 18.11 -34.12
C ILE A 38 39.62 18.47 -34.59
N ASN A 39 38.78 17.44 -34.75
CA ASN A 39 37.33 17.53 -35.00
C ASN A 39 36.95 18.29 -36.28
N VAL A 40 37.74 18.19 -37.35
CA VAL A 40 37.39 18.70 -38.67
C VAL A 40 36.14 17.96 -39.21
N GLY A 41 35.15 18.69 -39.74
CA GLY A 41 33.92 18.10 -40.28
C GLY A 41 32.86 17.73 -39.24
N LYS A 42 33.17 17.72 -37.93
CA LYS A 42 32.20 17.41 -36.87
C LYS A 42 31.31 18.62 -36.56
N GLN A 43 30.00 18.38 -36.51
CA GLN A 43 29.00 19.39 -36.09
C GLN A 43 29.08 19.59 -34.58
N ARG A 44 29.00 20.85 -34.14
CA ARG A 44 29.11 21.19 -32.71
C ARG A 44 27.91 21.97 -32.25
N TYR A 45 27.35 21.53 -31.13
CA TYR A 45 26.27 22.20 -30.45
C TYR A 45 26.87 23.13 -29.39
N LYS A 46 26.46 24.40 -29.39
CA LYS A 46 26.78 25.36 -28.32
C LYS A 46 25.49 25.62 -27.55
N PHE A 47 25.42 25.12 -26.32
CA PHE A 47 24.38 25.51 -25.39
C PHE A 47 24.65 26.97 -24.97
N LYS A 48 23.75 27.88 -25.33
CA LYS A 48 23.74 29.24 -24.80
C LYS A 48 22.84 29.24 -23.57
N VAL A 49 23.43 29.41 -22.39
CA VAL A 49 22.66 29.75 -21.19
C VAL A 49 22.12 31.16 -21.40
N ARG A 50 20.79 31.28 -21.51
CA ARG A 50 20.10 32.58 -21.45
C ARG A 50 19.92 32.90 -19.97
N THR A 51 20.78 33.75 -19.43
CA THR A 51 20.45 34.49 -18.20
C THR A 51 19.36 35.48 -18.61
N LEU A 52 18.14 35.32 -18.08
CA LEU A 52 17.12 36.35 -18.19
C LEU A 52 17.54 37.45 -17.21
N GLU A 53 18.17 38.50 -17.72
CA GLU A 53 18.32 39.75 -16.97
C GLU A 53 16.93 40.38 -16.88
N GLN A 54 16.37 40.33 -15.67
CA GLN A 54 15.20 41.09 -15.29
C GLN A 54 15.68 42.53 -15.11
N GLY A 55 15.10 43.45 -15.88
CA GLY A 55 15.51 44.85 -15.89
C GLY A 55 15.43 45.47 -14.49
N ASP A 56 16.51 46.13 -14.09
CA ASP A 56 16.47 47.57 -13.87
C ASP A 56 17.87 48.15 -13.95
N SER A 57 17.94 49.33 -14.56
CA SER A 57 19.10 50.19 -14.71
C SER A 57 19.87 50.39 -13.41
N ILE A 58 21.18 50.18 -13.44
CA ILE A 58 22.20 51.09 -12.89
C ILE A 58 23.51 50.82 -13.63
N SER A 59 23.92 51.82 -14.40
CA SER A 59 25.26 51.96 -14.95
C SER A 59 26.25 52.30 -13.83
N VAL A 60 27.31 51.50 -13.64
CA VAL A 60 28.56 52.04 -13.09
C VAL A 60 29.75 51.40 -13.81
N GLN A 61 30.60 52.29 -14.29
CA GLN A 61 31.79 52.05 -15.10
C GLN A 61 32.86 51.30 -14.32
N SER A 62 33.58 50.44 -15.04
CA SER A 62 34.87 49.88 -14.64
C SER A 62 35.95 50.96 -14.75
N ILE A 63 36.69 51.20 -13.66
CA ILE A 63 38.00 51.85 -13.67
C ILE A 63 38.95 51.00 -12.81
N ASP A 64 40.03 50.54 -13.44
CA ASP A 64 41.22 49.95 -12.85
C ASP A 64 41.99 50.99 -12.02
N THR A 65 42.64 50.62 -10.91
CA THR A 65 44.11 50.72 -10.70
C THR A 65 44.55 50.36 -9.27
N GLU A 66 45.85 50.13 -9.16
CA GLU A 66 46.65 49.47 -8.13
C GLU A 66 46.89 50.28 -6.82
N ASP A 67 47.29 49.50 -5.82
CA ASP A 67 48.31 49.73 -4.78
C ASP A 67 48.08 50.51 -3.47
N ASP A 68 48.69 49.88 -2.45
CA ASP A 68 49.34 50.37 -1.23
C ASP A 68 48.64 50.61 0.13
N THR A 69 49.16 49.81 1.09
CA THR A 69 49.43 49.99 2.54
C THR A 69 48.66 51.01 3.42
N THR A 70 48.03 50.52 4.50
CA THR A 70 48.44 50.71 5.93
C THR A 70 47.35 50.29 6.93
N SER A 71 47.80 50.14 8.17
CA SER A 71 47.29 49.42 9.33
C SER A 71 45.99 49.87 10.02
N SER A 72 45.39 48.89 10.71
CA SER A 72 44.89 48.90 12.11
C SER A 72 43.37 48.78 12.37
N SER A 73 43.06 47.67 13.05
CA SER A 73 42.13 47.53 14.19
C SER A 73 40.65 47.89 14.02
N SER A 74 39.79 46.88 13.94
CA SER A 74 38.80 46.60 15.00
C SER A 74 37.90 45.41 14.66
N ARG A 75 37.56 44.66 15.72
CA ARG A 75 36.72 43.47 15.73
C ARG A 75 35.25 43.86 15.49
N SER A 76 34.52 43.12 14.64
CA SER A 76 33.19 42.59 14.99
C SER A 76 32.55 41.78 13.86
N SER A 77 31.78 40.77 14.27
CA SER A 77 30.77 40.00 13.52
C SER A 77 31.21 39.26 12.26
N LYS A 78 31.61 37.99 12.44
CA LYS A 78 31.48 36.98 11.38
C LYS A 78 29.99 36.67 11.20
N SER A 79 29.35 37.33 10.24
CA SER A 79 28.11 36.82 9.66
C SER A 79 28.42 35.50 8.94
N PRO A 80 27.57 34.46 9.07
CA PRO A 80 27.77 33.25 8.29
C PRO A 80 27.49 33.60 6.83
N ILE A 81 28.50 33.33 6.00
CA ILE A 81 28.46 33.40 4.54
C ILE A 81 27.20 32.67 4.09
N SER A 82 26.23 33.41 3.58
CA SER A 82 25.07 32.85 2.88
C SER A 82 25.59 32.22 1.60
N PHE A 83 25.86 30.92 1.66
CA PHE A 83 25.95 30.09 0.47
C PHE A 83 24.57 30.15 -0.17
N THR A 84 24.39 31.06 -1.12
CA THR A 84 23.35 30.94 -2.12
C THR A 84 23.66 29.65 -2.89
N GLN A 85 23.09 28.54 -2.42
CA GLN A 85 23.03 27.31 -3.19
C GLN A 85 22.41 27.69 -4.52
N ALA A 86 23.24 27.74 -5.56
CA ALA A 86 22.78 27.78 -6.93
C ALA A 86 21.82 26.60 -7.07
N LEU A 87 20.51 26.87 -7.12
CA LEU A 87 19.51 25.86 -7.41
C LEU A 87 19.88 25.27 -8.76
N ILE A 88 20.46 24.05 -8.71
CA ILE A 88 20.73 23.25 -9.89
C ILE A 88 19.36 23.02 -10.51
N LYS A 89 19.00 23.79 -11.55
CA LYS A 89 17.82 23.50 -12.37
C LYS A 89 18.14 22.23 -13.16
N VAL A 90 17.84 21.09 -12.55
CA VAL A 90 17.88 19.78 -13.21
C VAL A 90 16.94 19.87 -14.41
N PRO A 91 17.36 19.46 -15.61
CA PRO A 91 16.44 19.38 -16.75
C PRO A 91 15.26 18.47 -16.35
N TYR A 92 14.06 19.03 -16.33
CA TYR A 92 12.84 18.30 -16.00
C TYR A 92 12.09 17.95 -17.28
N ASN A 93 11.69 16.70 -17.41
CA ASN A 93 10.65 16.28 -18.34
C ASN A 93 9.42 15.81 -17.54
N LYS A 94 8.32 15.48 -18.21
CA LYS A 94 7.09 15.04 -17.54
C LYS A 94 7.36 13.87 -16.60
N THR A 95 8.14 12.87 -17.03
CA THR A 95 8.50 11.71 -16.21
C THR A 95 9.27 12.13 -14.96
N THR A 96 10.29 12.99 -15.08
CA THR A 96 11.07 13.49 -13.93
C THR A 96 10.20 14.22 -12.90
N MET A 97 9.20 15.00 -13.36
CA MET A 97 8.25 15.65 -12.45
C MET A 97 7.38 14.65 -11.69
N VAL A 98 6.86 13.63 -12.38
CA VAL A 98 6.06 12.57 -11.75
C VAL A 98 6.92 11.78 -10.76
N THR A 99 8.14 11.42 -11.15
CA THR A 99 9.12 10.75 -10.28
C THR A 99 9.36 11.55 -9.01
N GLN A 100 9.70 12.84 -9.12
CA GLN A 100 9.99 13.68 -7.95
C GLN A 100 8.77 13.83 -7.03
N THR A 101 7.59 14.02 -7.62
CA THR A 101 6.34 14.11 -6.87
C THR A 101 6.07 12.80 -6.13
N LEU A 102 6.17 11.66 -6.81
CA LEU A 102 5.94 10.35 -6.20
C LEU A 102 6.94 10.05 -5.08
N VAL A 103 8.24 10.36 -5.28
CA VAL A 103 9.26 10.20 -4.23
C VAL A 103 8.87 11.02 -2.99
N SER A 104 8.45 12.28 -3.17
CA SER A 104 8.00 13.11 -2.05
C SER A 104 6.77 12.54 -1.32
N ARG A 105 5.90 11.79 -2.01
CA ARG A 105 4.72 11.14 -1.39
C ARG A 105 5.05 9.81 -0.72
N LEU A 106 6.18 9.18 -1.08
CA LEU A 106 6.67 7.96 -0.46
C LEU A 106 7.48 8.22 0.81
N GLU A 107 7.89 9.47 1.05
CA GLU A 107 8.54 9.88 2.30
C GLU A 107 7.53 9.84 3.45
N ILE A 108 7.83 9.01 4.46
CA ILE A 108 6.93 8.80 5.59
C ILE A 108 7.23 9.87 6.65
N THR A 109 6.40 10.91 6.65
CA THR A 109 6.40 11.94 7.70
C THR A 109 5.20 11.82 8.63
N ASP A 110 4.11 11.20 8.15
CA ASP A 110 2.83 11.10 8.83
C ASP A 110 2.11 9.82 8.40
N LEU A 111 1.73 8.97 9.36
CA LEU A 111 1.04 7.70 9.08
C LEU A 111 -0.34 7.90 8.45
N ARG A 112 -0.97 9.07 8.66
CA ARG A 112 -2.26 9.42 8.05
C ARG A 112 -2.23 9.40 6.53
N TYR A 113 -1.05 9.67 5.96
CA TYR A 113 -0.85 9.86 4.53
C TYR A 113 0.27 8.97 3.96
N ASP A 114 0.62 7.90 4.65
CA ASP A 114 1.62 6.94 4.17
C ASP A 114 1.00 5.97 3.15
N ILE A 115 1.20 6.26 1.86
CA ILE A 115 0.67 5.43 0.76
C ILE A 115 1.22 4.01 0.73
N THR A 116 2.31 3.73 1.46
CA THR A 116 2.88 2.37 1.49
C THR A 116 2.03 1.39 2.29
N CYS A 117 0.90 1.83 2.87
CA CYS A 117 -0.15 0.95 3.38
C CYS A 117 -0.75 0.05 2.28
N TYR A 118 -0.72 0.48 1.02
CA TYR A 118 -1.19 -0.31 -0.13
C TYR A 118 -0.16 -1.32 -0.65
N GLY A 119 1.05 -1.34 -0.09
CA GLY A 119 2.12 -2.28 -0.48
C GLY A 119 3.49 -1.63 -0.51
N ASP A 120 4.49 -2.33 0.02
CA ASP A 120 5.86 -1.85 0.06
C ASP A 120 6.50 -1.74 -1.34
N PHE A 121 5.97 -2.49 -2.32
CA PHE A 121 6.42 -2.48 -3.71
C PHE A 121 6.33 -1.08 -4.36
N LEU A 122 5.48 -0.19 -3.85
CA LEU A 122 5.32 1.18 -4.34
C LEU A 122 6.64 1.96 -4.36
N ARG A 123 7.57 1.61 -3.46
CA ARG A 123 8.90 2.26 -3.36
C ARG A 123 9.79 2.00 -4.58
N HIS A 124 9.51 0.96 -5.36
CA HIS A 124 10.26 0.66 -6.57
C HIS A 124 9.73 1.37 -7.81
N ILE A 125 8.51 1.94 -7.75
CA ILE A 125 7.86 2.58 -8.90
C ILE A 125 8.68 3.74 -9.47
N PRO A 126 9.24 4.67 -8.66
CA PRO A 126 10.02 5.80 -9.20
C PRO A 126 11.13 5.38 -10.18
N ALA A 127 11.82 4.27 -9.91
CA ALA A 127 12.89 3.74 -10.76
C ALA A 127 12.42 3.01 -12.03
N ARG A 128 11.10 2.78 -12.15
CA ARG A 128 10.45 2.11 -13.28
C ARG A 128 9.70 3.07 -14.20
N LEU A 129 9.54 4.33 -13.81
CA LEU A 129 8.89 5.33 -14.66
C LEU A 129 9.68 5.54 -15.97
N GLY A 130 8.96 5.72 -17.07
CA GLY A 130 9.48 5.78 -18.43
C GLY A 130 9.58 4.44 -19.16
N ARG A 131 9.25 3.32 -18.50
CA ARG A 131 9.28 1.97 -19.12
C ARG A 131 7.95 1.57 -19.76
N ASN A 132 6.84 2.11 -19.28
CA ASN A 132 5.50 1.71 -19.68
C ASN A 132 4.53 2.89 -19.50
N GLU A 133 3.73 3.18 -20.53
CA GLU A 133 2.88 4.36 -20.56
C GLU A 133 1.68 4.26 -19.60
N ALA A 134 1.20 3.04 -19.31
CA ALA A 134 0.14 2.83 -18.33
C ALA A 134 0.66 3.03 -16.90
N LEU A 135 1.86 2.54 -16.57
CA LEU A 135 2.48 2.81 -15.28
C LEU A 135 2.73 4.31 -15.09
N ASP A 136 3.27 4.99 -16.10
CA ASP A 136 3.56 6.42 -16.02
C ASP A 136 2.27 7.25 -15.80
N ALA A 137 1.21 6.94 -16.56
CA ALA A 137 -0.06 7.64 -16.43
C ALA A 137 -0.74 7.36 -15.09
N SER A 138 -0.71 6.11 -14.61
CA SER A 138 -1.29 5.73 -13.31
C SER A 138 -0.51 6.28 -12.12
N ALA A 139 0.82 6.36 -12.20
CA ALA A 139 1.65 7.01 -11.19
C ALA A 139 1.39 8.53 -11.12
N ASP A 140 1.22 9.21 -12.26
CA ASP A 140 0.83 10.63 -12.32
C ASP A 140 -0.57 10.84 -11.72
N ALA A 141 -1.51 9.96 -12.03
CA ALA A 141 -2.85 9.98 -11.44
C ALA A 141 -2.82 9.78 -9.92
N LEU A 142 -2.08 8.78 -9.43
CA LEU A 142 -1.91 8.50 -8.00
C LEU A 142 -1.31 9.71 -7.27
N ALA A 143 -0.19 10.24 -7.76
CA ALA A 143 0.51 11.36 -7.15
C ALA A 143 -0.37 12.64 -7.10
N THR A 144 -1.22 12.83 -8.11
CA THR A 144 -2.15 13.96 -8.18
C THR A 144 -3.31 13.78 -7.23
N THR A 145 -3.95 12.60 -7.26
CA THR A 145 -5.09 12.25 -6.42
C THR A 145 -4.69 12.25 -4.94
N PHE A 146 -3.48 11.84 -4.60
CA PHE A 146 -2.96 11.93 -3.24
C PHE A 146 -3.12 13.33 -2.62
N SER A 147 -3.01 14.39 -3.44
CA SER A 147 -3.15 15.77 -2.96
C SER A 147 -4.57 16.11 -2.51
N THR A 148 -5.58 15.33 -2.90
CA THR A 148 -6.97 15.48 -2.44
C THR A 148 -7.20 14.83 -1.08
N LEU A 149 -6.34 13.92 -0.61
CA LEU A 149 -6.49 13.24 0.69
C LEU A 149 -6.41 14.19 1.89
N HIS A 150 -5.80 15.36 1.72
CA HIS A 150 -5.69 16.39 2.74
C HIS A 150 -6.91 17.33 2.77
N ARG A 151 -7.93 17.04 1.95
CA ARG A 151 -9.14 17.85 1.81
C ARG A 151 -10.33 17.08 2.40
N PRO A 152 -11.46 17.79 2.66
CA PRO A 152 -12.66 17.13 3.13
C PRO A 152 -13.08 15.96 2.24
N GLN A 153 -13.77 14.99 2.84
CA GLN A 153 -14.26 13.80 2.17
C GLN A 153 -15.00 14.13 0.85
N GLY A 154 -14.75 13.33 -0.19
CA GLY A 154 -15.37 13.50 -1.50
C GLY A 154 -14.81 14.66 -2.34
N TYR A 155 -13.81 15.40 -1.83
CA TYR A 155 -13.15 16.45 -2.60
C TYR A 155 -12.38 15.86 -3.79
N GLN A 156 -12.72 16.33 -4.98
CA GLN A 156 -12.11 15.94 -6.24
C GLN A 156 -11.71 17.18 -7.03
N THR A 157 -10.62 17.09 -7.78
CA THR A 157 -10.22 18.14 -8.72
C THR A 157 -10.40 17.65 -10.15
N VAL A 158 -10.66 18.58 -11.06
CA VAL A 158 -10.71 18.28 -12.50
C VAL A 158 -9.40 17.66 -12.97
N ASP A 159 -8.25 18.11 -12.44
CA ASP A 159 -6.94 17.55 -12.77
C ASP A 159 -6.79 16.09 -12.32
N ALA A 160 -7.20 15.76 -11.08
CA ALA A 160 -7.17 14.39 -10.57
C ALA A 160 -8.04 13.45 -11.41
N LEU A 161 -9.28 13.85 -11.69
CA LEU A 161 -10.22 13.10 -12.54
C LEU A 161 -9.67 12.93 -13.96
N THR A 162 -9.11 13.99 -14.55
CA THR A 162 -8.53 13.95 -15.91
C THR A 162 -7.37 12.97 -15.99
N LYS A 163 -6.47 12.97 -14.98
CA LYS A 163 -5.33 12.04 -14.94
C LYS A 163 -5.77 10.61 -14.67
N TYR A 164 -6.77 10.40 -13.82
CA TYR A 164 -7.38 9.08 -13.60
C TYR A 164 -7.97 8.49 -14.88
N VAL A 165 -8.78 9.26 -15.62
CA VAL A 165 -9.34 8.84 -16.92
C VAL A 165 -8.23 8.58 -17.94
N LYS A 166 -7.18 9.41 -17.94
CA LYS A 166 -6.01 9.18 -18.79
C LYS A 166 -5.28 7.88 -18.43
N ALA A 167 -5.13 7.55 -17.15
CA ALA A 167 -4.52 6.30 -16.70
C ALA A 167 -5.31 5.08 -17.19
N ILE A 168 -6.65 5.11 -17.06
CA ILE A 168 -7.52 4.05 -17.59
C ILE A 168 -7.36 3.92 -19.11
N SER A 169 -7.32 5.04 -19.83
CA SER A 169 -7.17 5.04 -21.29
C SER A 169 -5.83 4.45 -21.71
N SER A 170 -4.73 4.84 -21.06
CA SER A 170 -3.40 4.27 -21.30
C SER A 170 -3.35 2.78 -20.97
N LEU A 171 -3.97 2.34 -19.87
CA LEU A 171 -4.06 0.94 -19.50
C LEU A 171 -4.75 0.11 -20.58
N ARG A 172 -5.91 0.57 -21.09
CA ARG A 172 -6.64 -0.12 -22.16
C ARG A 172 -5.76 -0.33 -23.39
N LEU A 173 -5.06 0.71 -23.85
CA LEU A 173 -4.13 0.61 -24.98
C LEU A 173 -2.97 -0.37 -24.72
N CYS A 174 -2.43 -0.41 -23.49
CA CYS A 174 -1.39 -1.37 -23.13
C CYS A 174 -1.90 -2.82 -23.04
N LEU A 175 -3.17 -3.02 -22.69
CA LEU A 175 -3.78 -4.36 -22.65
C LEU A 175 -4.13 -4.89 -24.06
N GLU A 176 -4.37 -4.00 -25.03
CA GLU A 176 -4.57 -4.36 -26.44
C GLU A 176 -3.28 -4.83 -27.11
N ASP A 177 -2.11 -4.41 -26.62
CA ASP A 177 -0.80 -4.86 -27.09
C ASP A 177 -0.39 -6.16 -26.34
N PRO A 178 -0.28 -7.31 -27.02
CA PRO A 178 0.03 -8.59 -26.37
C PRO A 178 1.37 -8.61 -25.62
N ALA A 179 2.35 -7.82 -26.05
CA ALA A 179 3.66 -7.75 -25.39
C ALA A 179 3.57 -6.89 -24.12
N LYS A 180 2.89 -5.74 -24.18
CA LYS A 180 2.72 -4.86 -23.02
C LYS A 180 1.76 -5.43 -21.98
N ALA A 181 0.72 -6.14 -22.40
CA ALA A 181 -0.30 -6.72 -21.52
C ALA A 181 0.29 -7.64 -20.43
N ARG A 182 1.45 -8.26 -20.69
CA ARG A 182 2.15 -9.17 -19.77
C ARG A 182 3.25 -8.50 -18.96
N MET A 183 3.50 -7.21 -19.16
CA MET A 183 4.54 -6.50 -18.41
C MET A 183 4.12 -6.30 -16.95
N PRO A 184 5.05 -6.45 -15.98
CA PRO A 184 4.75 -6.18 -14.58
C PRO A 184 4.32 -4.73 -14.34
N GLU A 185 4.84 -3.79 -15.14
CA GLU A 185 4.43 -2.38 -15.10
C GLU A 185 2.94 -2.20 -15.49
N THR A 186 2.43 -2.98 -16.44
CA THR A 186 1.01 -2.93 -16.81
C THR A 186 0.14 -3.51 -15.70
N MET A 187 0.53 -4.63 -15.10
CA MET A 187 -0.16 -5.16 -13.91
C MET A 187 -0.15 -4.17 -12.74
N CYS A 188 0.99 -3.53 -12.47
CA CYS A 188 1.12 -2.47 -11.46
C CYS A 188 0.11 -1.35 -11.69
N SER A 189 -0.05 -0.90 -12.94
CA SER A 189 -0.95 0.20 -13.28
C SER A 189 -2.43 -0.10 -12.96
N VAL A 190 -2.85 -1.37 -13.05
CA VAL A 190 -4.22 -1.80 -12.68
C VAL A 190 -4.46 -1.59 -11.19
N TYR A 191 -3.49 -1.95 -10.36
CA TYR A 191 -3.59 -1.76 -8.91
C TYR A 191 -3.51 -0.28 -8.51
N LEU A 192 -2.67 0.54 -9.17
CA LEU A 192 -2.65 1.98 -8.93
C LEU A 192 -3.99 2.65 -9.31
N ILE A 193 -4.64 2.19 -10.38
CA ILE A 193 -5.98 2.65 -10.76
C ILE A 193 -7.01 2.23 -9.71
N MET A 194 -6.92 1.01 -9.17
CA MET A 194 -7.77 0.56 -8.07
C MET A 194 -7.62 1.44 -6.82
N ILE A 195 -6.39 1.84 -6.46
CA ILE A 195 -6.15 2.79 -5.36
C ILE A 195 -6.80 4.14 -5.68
N CYS A 196 -6.59 4.68 -6.87
CA CYS A 196 -7.20 5.95 -7.28
C CYS A 196 -8.72 5.89 -7.23
N GLN A 197 -9.33 4.77 -7.66
CA GLN A 197 -10.77 4.55 -7.53
C GLN A 197 -11.20 4.48 -6.07
N GLY A 198 -10.40 3.91 -5.17
CA GLY A 198 -10.68 3.93 -3.74
C GLY A 198 -10.78 5.35 -3.17
N TRP A 199 -10.02 6.30 -3.72
CA TRP A 199 -9.98 7.69 -3.25
C TRP A 199 -10.96 8.61 -3.97
N LEU A 200 -11.21 8.36 -5.26
CA LEU A 200 -12.08 9.18 -6.11
C LEU A 200 -13.49 8.61 -6.23
N GLY A 201 -13.68 7.32 -6.00
CA GLY A 201 -14.94 6.64 -6.26
C GLY A 201 -16.06 7.06 -5.29
N ARG A 202 -17.28 6.94 -5.79
CA ARG A 202 -18.51 7.09 -5.03
C ARG A 202 -19.28 5.78 -5.03
N ASP A 203 -20.10 5.56 -4.01
CA ASP A 203 -20.87 4.30 -3.86
C ASP A 203 -21.86 4.05 -5.00
N ASP A 204 -22.27 5.09 -5.74
CA ASP A 204 -23.15 5.01 -6.90
C ASP A 204 -22.41 4.75 -8.23
N ASP A 205 -21.07 4.75 -8.23
CA ASP A 205 -20.30 4.48 -9.43
C ASP A 205 -20.47 3.01 -9.87
N PRO A 206 -20.68 2.73 -11.17
CA PRO A 206 -20.75 1.37 -11.67
C PRO A 206 -19.50 0.58 -11.29
N THR A 207 -19.63 -0.40 -10.41
CA THR A 207 -18.50 -1.16 -9.88
C THR A 207 -17.94 -2.09 -10.95
N THR A 208 -16.86 -1.68 -11.60
CA THR A 208 -15.96 -2.65 -12.23
C THR A 208 -15.23 -3.35 -11.11
N SER A 209 -15.41 -4.67 -10.97
CA SER A 209 -14.64 -5.46 -9.99
C SER A 209 -13.17 -5.49 -10.42
N HIS A 210 -12.38 -4.56 -9.87
CA HIS A 210 -10.93 -4.59 -10.00
C HIS A 210 -10.34 -5.88 -9.41
N GLY A 211 -10.98 -6.45 -8.38
CA GLY A 211 -10.62 -7.77 -7.84
C GLY A 211 -10.68 -8.87 -8.89
N GLN A 212 -11.75 -8.91 -9.70
CA GLN A 212 -11.86 -9.86 -10.81
C GLN A 212 -10.78 -9.63 -11.88
N GLY A 213 -10.49 -8.36 -12.21
CA GLY A 213 -9.41 -8.00 -13.14
C GLY A 213 -8.03 -8.43 -12.63
N LEU A 214 -7.73 -8.19 -11.36
CA LEU A 214 -6.50 -8.64 -10.72
C LEU A 214 -6.40 -10.16 -10.67
N ALA A 215 -7.50 -10.87 -10.39
CA ALA A 215 -7.51 -12.33 -10.39
C ALA A 215 -7.16 -12.90 -11.78
N TYR A 216 -7.72 -12.31 -12.85
CA TYR A 216 -7.36 -12.68 -14.21
C TYR A 216 -5.87 -12.45 -14.51
N LEU A 217 -5.33 -11.30 -14.09
CA LEU A 217 -3.92 -10.97 -14.29
C LEU A 217 -2.99 -11.87 -13.49
N LEU A 218 -3.32 -12.16 -12.22
CA LEU A 218 -2.57 -13.11 -11.39
C LEU A 218 -2.60 -14.53 -11.99
N LYS A 219 -3.74 -14.96 -12.53
CA LYS A 219 -3.84 -16.26 -13.22
C LYS A 219 -2.98 -16.30 -14.48
N ALA A 220 -2.95 -15.22 -15.26
CA ALA A 220 -2.06 -15.10 -16.41
C ALA A 220 -0.57 -15.04 -15.99
N ALA A 221 -0.27 -14.42 -14.85
CA ALA A 221 1.07 -14.34 -14.28
C ALA A 221 1.59 -15.66 -13.71
N ALA A 222 0.71 -16.61 -13.36
CA ALA A 222 1.07 -17.85 -12.66
C ALA A 222 2.10 -18.72 -13.41
N GLY A 223 2.11 -18.64 -14.74
CA GLY A 223 3.03 -19.39 -15.61
C GLY A 223 4.33 -18.66 -15.96
N GLU A 224 4.50 -17.41 -15.52
CA GLU A 224 5.65 -16.57 -15.90
C GLU A 224 6.79 -16.66 -14.87
N ASN A 225 8.04 -16.55 -15.34
CA ASN A 225 9.23 -16.59 -14.48
C ASN A 225 9.58 -15.19 -13.95
N TRP A 226 8.86 -14.78 -12.91
CA TRP A 226 9.07 -13.49 -12.26
C TRP A 226 10.39 -13.42 -11.48
N LYS A 227 11.03 -12.24 -11.54
CA LYS A 227 12.28 -11.96 -10.82
C LYS A 227 11.98 -11.55 -9.37
N ALA A 228 12.95 -11.77 -8.49
CA ALA A 228 12.89 -11.32 -7.10
C ALA A 228 12.77 -9.79 -6.99
N GLY A 229 12.14 -9.34 -5.91
CA GLY A 229 11.97 -7.92 -5.57
C GLY A 229 10.59 -7.41 -5.95
N PHE A 230 10.53 -6.37 -6.77
CA PHE A 230 9.28 -5.67 -7.11
C PHE A 230 8.18 -6.60 -7.60
N GLU A 231 8.47 -7.51 -8.52
CA GLU A 231 7.48 -8.39 -9.11
C GLU A 231 6.87 -9.32 -8.05
N THR A 232 7.70 -9.96 -7.23
CA THR A 232 7.23 -10.79 -6.11
C THR A 232 6.44 -10.00 -5.08
N ASP A 233 6.94 -8.84 -4.63
CA ASP A 233 6.28 -8.01 -3.62
C ASP A 233 4.91 -7.50 -4.11
N MET A 234 4.86 -7.08 -5.38
CA MET A 234 3.63 -6.63 -6.03
C MET A 234 2.60 -7.77 -6.14
N LEU A 235 3.01 -8.92 -6.67
CA LEU A 235 2.09 -10.05 -6.89
C LEU A 235 1.55 -10.61 -5.56
N LEU A 236 2.40 -10.72 -4.53
CA LEU A 236 1.95 -11.10 -3.19
C LEU A 236 0.96 -10.09 -2.59
N THR A 237 1.17 -8.80 -2.83
CA THR A 237 0.24 -7.74 -2.40
C THR A 237 -1.12 -7.89 -3.11
N PHE A 238 -1.12 -8.22 -4.39
CA PHE A 238 -2.35 -8.36 -5.19
C PHE A 238 -3.18 -9.58 -4.79
N CYS A 239 -2.58 -10.58 -4.15
CA CYS A 239 -3.32 -11.72 -3.62
C CYS A 239 -4.37 -11.29 -2.59
N VAL A 240 -4.10 -10.27 -1.76
CA VAL A 240 -5.03 -9.84 -0.70
C VAL A 240 -6.40 -9.40 -1.24
N PRO A 241 -6.51 -8.41 -2.14
CA PRO A 241 -7.81 -8.03 -2.70
C PRO A 241 -8.46 -9.16 -3.51
N VAL A 242 -7.68 -10.03 -4.15
CA VAL A 242 -8.21 -11.19 -4.90
C VAL A 242 -8.82 -12.23 -3.95
N ILE A 243 -8.19 -12.47 -2.79
CA ILE A 243 -8.74 -13.32 -1.74
C ILE A 243 -10.04 -12.72 -1.21
N ILE A 244 -10.06 -11.42 -0.88
CA ILE A 244 -11.26 -10.75 -0.39
C ILE A 244 -12.39 -10.83 -1.43
N GLU A 245 -12.10 -10.56 -2.71
CA GLU A 245 -13.09 -10.65 -3.79
C GLU A 245 -13.65 -12.07 -3.93
N SER A 246 -12.81 -13.10 -3.79
CA SER A 246 -13.23 -14.50 -3.92
C SER A 246 -14.18 -15.00 -2.82
N ILE A 247 -14.31 -14.24 -1.72
CA ILE A 247 -15.27 -14.56 -0.65
C ILE A 247 -16.71 -14.32 -1.12
N SER A 248 -16.97 -13.21 -1.82
CA SER A 248 -18.33 -12.78 -2.20
C SER A 248 -18.63 -12.93 -3.69
N ASN A 249 -17.62 -13.00 -4.55
CA ASN A 249 -17.79 -13.10 -5.99
C ASN A 249 -17.52 -14.52 -6.50
N PRO A 250 -18.56 -15.30 -6.86
CA PRO A 250 -18.38 -16.68 -7.32
C PRO A 250 -17.63 -16.80 -8.66
N LYS A 251 -17.44 -15.70 -9.40
CA LYS A 251 -16.64 -15.68 -10.62
C LYS A 251 -15.12 -15.72 -10.35
N VAL A 252 -14.72 -15.48 -9.10
CA VAL A 252 -13.31 -15.47 -8.69
C VAL A 252 -13.08 -16.68 -7.78
N ARG A 253 -12.50 -17.75 -8.33
CA ARG A 253 -12.15 -18.97 -7.57
C ARG A 253 -10.63 -19.17 -7.52
N LEU A 254 -10.11 -19.35 -6.31
CA LEU A 254 -8.69 -19.63 -6.04
C LEU A 254 -8.38 -21.12 -6.25
N GLU A 255 -8.51 -21.58 -7.50
CA GLU A 255 -8.25 -22.96 -7.89
C GLU A 255 -6.73 -23.29 -7.81
N GLN A 256 -6.32 -24.43 -8.36
CA GLN A 256 -4.93 -24.90 -8.34
C GLN A 256 -3.91 -23.86 -8.85
N TRP A 257 -4.29 -23.03 -9.82
CA TRP A 257 -3.43 -21.96 -10.37
C TRP A 257 -2.87 -21.01 -9.29
N PHE A 258 -3.65 -20.73 -8.24
CA PHE A 258 -3.26 -19.81 -7.18
C PHE A 258 -2.17 -20.43 -6.31
N TRP A 259 -2.34 -21.70 -5.94
CA TRP A 259 -1.38 -22.45 -5.13
C TRP A 259 -0.08 -22.71 -5.88
N ASP A 260 -0.18 -23.10 -7.16
CA ASP A 260 0.97 -23.30 -8.04
C ASP A 260 1.78 -22.02 -8.20
N MET A 261 1.10 -20.87 -8.34
CA MET A 261 1.74 -19.56 -8.42
C MET A 261 2.53 -19.23 -7.15
N LEU A 262 1.96 -19.46 -5.95
CA LEU A 262 2.67 -19.25 -4.68
C LEU A 262 3.90 -20.16 -4.56
N ASP A 263 3.78 -21.43 -4.97
CA ASP A 263 4.86 -22.40 -4.92
C ASP A 263 5.98 -22.04 -5.93
N ASN A 264 5.61 -21.58 -7.12
CA ASN A 264 6.54 -21.07 -8.13
C ASN A 264 7.29 -19.83 -7.64
N PHE A 265 6.64 -18.90 -6.95
CA PHE A 265 7.34 -17.75 -6.36
C PHE A 265 8.37 -18.17 -5.33
N LYS A 266 8.03 -19.12 -4.45
CA LYS A 266 8.96 -19.65 -3.45
C LYS A 266 10.15 -20.36 -4.11
N LYS A 267 9.90 -21.11 -5.19
CA LYS A 267 10.93 -21.84 -5.93
C LYS A 267 11.87 -20.92 -6.72
N ASN A 268 11.32 -19.92 -7.39
CA ASN A 268 12.07 -19.02 -8.28
C ASN A 268 12.84 -17.93 -7.53
N ASN A 269 12.51 -17.71 -6.25
CA ASN A 269 13.20 -16.75 -5.39
C ASN A 269 13.81 -17.47 -4.17
N PRO A 270 14.78 -18.38 -4.39
CA PRO A 270 15.45 -19.03 -3.28
C PRO A 270 16.23 -17.99 -2.48
N PRO A 271 16.41 -18.20 -1.16
CA PRO A 271 17.22 -17.33 -0.34
C PRO A 271 18.61 -17.18 -0.96
N SER A 272 19.00 -15.94 -1.24
CA SER A 272 20.22 -15.59 -1.96
C SER A 272 21.51 -15.91 -1.18
N THR A 273 21.41 -16.10 0.14
CA THR A 273 22.52 -16.43 1.04
C THR A 273 22.11 -17.50 2.06
N PRO A 274 23.06 -18.29 2.60
CA PRO A 274 22.81 -19.21 3.72
C PRO A 274 22.23 -18.51 4.95
N GLU A 275 22.60 -17.24 5.18
CA GLU A 275 22.04 -16.39 6.23
C GLU A 275 20.59 -16.00 5.96
N SER A 276 20.23 -15.68 4.71
CA SER A 276 18.83 -15.44 4.32
C SER A 276 17.99 -16.72 4.35
N ALA A 277 18.60 -17.88 4.06
CA ALA A 277 17.95 -19.17 4.18
C ALA A 277 17.66 -19.48 5.66
N LYS A 278 18.66 -19.25 6.52
CA LYS A 278 18.52 -19.39 7.97
C LYS A 278 17.53 -18.37 8.54
N ALA A 279 17.50 -17.12 8.09
CA ALA A 279 16.51 -16.12 8.50
C ALA A 279 15.09 -16.42 8.01
N GLN A 280 14.94 -17.01 6.82
CA GLN A 280 13.66 -17.45 6.27
C GLN A 280 13.14 -18.70 7.00
N GLN A 281 14.05 -19.58 7.43
CA GLN A 281 13.77 -20.80 8.17
C GLN A 281 13.53 -20.51 9.66
N ASP A 282 14.35 -19.68 10.31
CA ASP A 282 14.13 -19.13 11.66
C ASP A 282 12.89 -18.21 11.71
N GLY A 283 12.57 -17.51 10.62
CA GLY A 283 11.32 -16.76 10.46
C GLY A 283 10.08 -17.68 10.36
N GLN A 284 10.24 -18.89 9.83
CA GLN A 284 9.20 -19.92 9.78
C GLN A 284 9.09 -20.73 11.10
N ASP A 285 10.22 -20.99 11.76
CA ASP A 285 10.32 -21.91 12.91
C ASP A 285 10.39 -21.19 14.28
N ALA A 286 10.79 -19.91 14.35
CA ALA A 286 11.05 -19.21 15.61
C ALA A 286 10.40 -17.82 15.77
N GLY A 287 9.68 -17.27 14.77
CA GLY A 287 9.36 -15.84 14.81
C GLY A 287 8.18 -15.32 13.99
N GLY A 288 7.67 -16.06 13.01
CA GLY A 288 6.59 -15.59 12.14
C GLY A 288 5.22 -15.45 12.81
N ILE A 289 4.30 -14.84 12.07
CA ILE A 289 2.85 -14.90 12.30
C ILE A 289 2.26 -15.75 11.17
N PRO A 290 2.29 -17.10 11.26
CA PRO A 290 1.91 -17.97 10.14
C PRO A 290 0.51 -17.70 9.61
N SER A 291 -0.44 -17.33 10.47
CA SER A 291 -1.83 -17.04 10.08
C SER A 291 -1.95 -15.91 9.04
N LEU A 292 -0.98 -14.99 8.98
CA LEU A 292 -0.94 -13.90 7.99
C LEU A 292 -0.24 -14.26 6.68
N SER A 293 0.27 -15.50 6.54
CA SER A 293 0.81 -15.92 5.25
C SER A 293 -0.30 -15.96 4.19
N ILE A 294 0.02 -15.52 2.96
CA ILE A 294 -0.92 -15.52 1.83
C ILE A 294 -1.52 -16.92 1.61
N ARG A 295 -0.75 -17.98 1.87
CA ARG A 295 -1.23 -19.36 1.77
C ARG A 295 -2.36 -19.65 2.77
N ASN A 296 -2.25 -19.19 4.01
CA ASN A 296 -3.31 -19.39 5.01
C ASN A 296 -4.50 -18.48 4.76
N LEU A 297 -4.28 -17.21 4.40
CA LEU A 297 -5.36 -16.28 4.03
C LEU A 297 -6.15 -16.77 2.81
N GLY A 298 -5.48 -17.37 1.83
CA GLY A 298 -6.12 -17.92 0.63
C GLY A 298 -7.05 -19.11 0.87
N ARG A 299 -7.04 -19.72 2.07
CA ARG A 299 -7.98 -20.79 2.46
C ARG A 299 -9.30 -20.24 2.99
N LEU A 300 -9.34 -18.96 3.37
CA LEU A 300 -10.52 -18.34 3.95
C LEU A 300 -11.77 -18.42 3.05
N PRO A 301 -11.68 -18.22 1.72
CA PRO A 301 -12.83 -18.39 0.83
C PRO A 301 -13.40 -19.81 0.87
N ASP A 302 -12.56 -20.85 0.88
CA ASP A 302 -13.00 -22.25 0.99
C ASP A 302 -13.69 -22.50 2.34
N PHE A 303 -13.12 -21.96 3.43
CA PHE A 303 -13.70 -22.08 4.77
C PHE A 303 -15.08 -21.41 4.90
N ILE A 304 -15.32 -20.30 4.19
CA ILE A 304 -16.60 -19.57 4.23
C ILE A 304 -17.63 -20.19 3.27
N ASN A 305 -17.20 -20.64 2.10
CA ASN A 305 -18.12 -21.10 1.05
C ASN A 305 -18.48 -22.58 1.22
N ASP A 306 -17.50 -23.41 1.60
CA ASP A 306 -17.61 -24.87 1.72
C ASP A 306 -17.13 -25.38 3.11
N PRO A 307 -17.58 -24.79 4.24
CA PRO A 307 -17.09 -25.10 5.59
C PRO A 307 -17.16 -26.58 5.97
N GLU A 308 -18.20 -27.30 5.52
CA GLU A 308 -18.47 -28.70 5.83
C GLU A 308 -17.30 -29.61 5.43
N LEU A 309 -16.59 -29.26 4.35
CA LEU A 309 -15.44 -30.01 3.84
C LEU A 309 -14.15 -29.73 4.63
N HIS A 310 -14.14 -28.68 5.46
CA HIS A 310 -12.92 -28.12 6.04
C HIS A 310 -12.96 -27.98 7.57
N ARG A 311 -13.90 -28.65 8.26
CA ARG A 311 -14.10 -28.51 9.73
C ARG A 311 -12.82 -28.64 10.56
N MET A 312 -11.99 -29.65 10.27
CA MET A 312 -10.73 -29.85 10.99
C MET A 312 -9.72 -28.73 10.71
N GLU A 313 -9.62 -28.29 9.45
CA GLU A 313 -8.73 -27.21 9.05
C GLU A 313 -9.14 -25.87 9.68
N ILE A 314 -10.45 -25.58 9.72
CA ILE A 314 -11.03 -24.41 10.39
C ILE A 314 -10.67 -24.44 11.89
N THR A 315 -10.82 -25.60 12.54
CA THR A 315 -10.45 -25.77 13.96
C THR A 315 -8.96 -25.53 14.17
N CYS A 316 -8.09 -26.07 13.32
CA CYS A 316 -6.65 -25.82 13.40
C CYS A 316 -6.30 -24.35 13.15
N ALA A 317 -6.98 -23.70 12.19
CA ALA A 317 -6.81 -22.29 11.89
C ALA A 317 -7.21 -21.41 13.08
N TYR A 318 -8.33 -21.72 13.76
CA TYR A 318 -8.79 -21.02 14.95
C TYR A 318 -7.72 -20.99 16.06
N HIS A 319 -7.23 -22.17 16.46
CA HIS A 319 -6.22 -22.26 17.53
C HIS A 319 -4.90 -21.56 17.14
N ARG A 320 -4.53 -21.63 15.86
CA ARG A 320 -3.36 -20.92 15.33
C ARG A 320 -3.55 -19.41 15.41
N LEU A 321 -4.71 -18.90 15.00
CA LEU A 321 -5.08 -17.48 15.09
C LEU A 321 -5.03 -16.99 16.53
N CYS A 322 -5.60 -17.73 17.49
CA CYS A 322 -5.57 -17.36 18.91
C CYS A 322 -4.14 -17.26 19.47
N ARG A 323 -3.23 -18.17 19.06
CA ARG A 323 -1.81 -18.10 19.44
C ARG A 323 -1.10 -16.91 18.81
N ASP A 324 -1.30 -16.73 17.51
CA ASP A 324 -0.67 -15.68 16.71
C ASP A 324 -1.14 -14.28 17.16
N LEU A 325 -2.43 -14.14 17.49
CA LEU A 325 -3.01 -12.89 18.00
C LEU A 325 -2.41 -12.50 19.35
N ARG A 326 -2.25 -13.45 20.28
CA ARG A 326 -1.59 -13.19 21.57
C ARG A 326 -0.17 -12.67 21.38
N LYS A 327 0.60 -13.33 20.51
CA LYS A 327 1.96 -12.91 20.16
C LYS A 327 1.97 -11.50 19.55
N LEU A 328 1.06 -11.23 18.63
CA LEU A 328 1.00 -9.94 17.94
C LEU A 328 0.49 -8.81 18.83
N SER A 329 -0.41 -9.09 19.78
CA SER A 329 -0.83 -8.14 20.82
C SER A 329 0.36 -7.63 21.62
N GLU A 330 1.26 -8.52 22.06
CA GLU A 330 2.47 -8.11 22.80
C GLU A 330 3.41 -7.25 21.95
N ILE A 331 3.55 -7.58 20.66
CA ILE A 331 4.34 -6.75 19.73
C ILE A 331 3.69 -5.38 19.53
N VAL A 332 2.38 -5.31 19.31
CA VAL A 332 1.63 -4.05 19.15
C VAL A 332 1.80 -3.16 20.37
N LYS A 333 1.70 -3.72 21.58
CA LYS A 333 1.96 -2.99 22.83
C LYS A 333 3.39 -2.43 22.86
N ALA A 334 4.38 -3.23 22.47
CA ALA A 334 5.79 -2.81 22.45
C ALA A 334 6.11 -1.73 21.39
N VAL A 335 5.35 -1.65 20.31
CA VAL A 335 5.48 -0.63 19.26
C VAL A 335 4.48 0.52 19.39
N THR A 336 3.78 0.60 20.53
CA THR A 336 2.93 1.73 20.91
C THR A 336 3.69 2.61 21.89
N TRP A 337 3.60 3.93 21.72
CA TRP A 337 4.36 4.89 22.53
C TRP A 337 3.45 5.76 23.38
N ALA A 338 3.99 6.29 24.48
CA ALA A 338 3.31 7.26 25.31
C ALA A 338 3.08 8.58 24.53
N PRO A 339 2.04 9.36 24.89
CA PRO A 339 1.81 10.69 24.32
C PRO A 339 3.06 11.58 24.41
N GLY A 340 3.39 12.28 23.32
CA GLY A 340 4.54 13.18 23.24
C GLY A 340 5.87 12.52 22.81
N PHE A 341 5.92 11.19 22.68
CA PHE A 341 7.08 10.53 22.06
C PHE A 341 7.18 10.89 20.57
N SER A 342 8.40 11.18 20.10
CA SER A 342 8.69 11.46 18.69
C SER A 342 9.36 10.26 18.03
N PRO A 343 8.58 9.33 17.43
CA PRO A 343 9.13 8.12 16.83
C PRO A 343 9.93 8.44 15.56
N THR A 344 10.98 7.65 15.33
CA THR A 344 11.71 7.67 14.04
C THR A 344 10.81 7.15 12.90
N PRO A 345 11.11 7.50 11.63
CA PRO A 345 10.36 6.95 10.48
C PRO A 345 10.34 5.42 10.44
N MET A 346 11.39 4.75 10.93
CA MET A 346 11.43 3.29 11.01
C MET A 346 10.44 2.75 12.06
N GLN A 347 10.40 3.39 13.23
CA GLN A 347 9.46 3.03 14.30
C GLN A 347 8.00 3.22 13.85
N LEU A 348 7.69 4.34 13.17
CA LEU A 348 6.37 4.56 12.57
C LEU A 348 5.97 3.44 11.61
N ARG A 349 6.88 3.06 10.69
CA ARG A 349 6.64 1.95 9.75
C ARG A 349 6.32 0.64 10.46
N LEU A 350 7.12 0.28 11.46
CA LEU A 350 6.94 -0.94 12.24
C LEU A 350 5.58 -0.92 12.96
N SER A 351 5.25 0.17 13.64
CA SER A 351 3.99 0.32 14.36
C SER A 351 2.78 0.18 13.43
N ARG A 352 2.80 0.88 12.28
CA ARG A 352 1.77 0.73 11.25
C ARG A 352 1.64 -0.72 10.75
N SER A 353 2.77 -1.35 10.43
CA SER A 353 2.77 -2.72 9.91
C SER A 353 2.16 -3.71 10.90
N TYR A 354 2.52 -3.61 12.18
CA TYR A 354 2.01 -4.51 13.21
C TYR A 354 0.55 -4.22 13.58
N ASN A 355 0.11 -2.95 13.59
CA ASN A 355 -1.30 -2.63 13.79
C ASN A 355 -2.17 -3.14 12.63
N SER A 356 -1.72 -2.98 11.39
CA SER A 356 -2.41 -3.55 10.22
C SER A 356 -2.50 -5.07 10.29
N ALA A 357 -1.38 -5.73 10.59
CA ALA A 357 -1.32 -7.18 10.81
C ALA A 357 -2.27 -7.64 11.93
N TYR A 358 -2.36 -6.88 13.02
CA TYR A 358 -3.23 -7.17 14.16
C TYR A 358 -4.70 -7.03 13.80
N SER A 359 -5.06 -5.99 13.05
CA SER A 359 -6.42 -5.84 12.53
C SER A 359 -6.81 -7.00 11.64
N VAL A 360 -5.96 -7.39 10.68
CA VAL A 360 -6.22 -8.53 9.77
C VAL A 360 -6.40 -9.82 10.56
N LEU A 361 -5.55 -10.09 11.57
CA LEU A 361 -5.74 -11.25 12.44
C LEU A 361 -7.07 -11.23 13.18
N LEU A 362 -7.48 -10.09 13.72
CA LEU A 362 -8.78 -9.93 14.37
C LEU A 362 -9.93 -10.18 13.38
N THR A 363 -9.84 -9.64 12.16
CA THR A 363 -10.85 -9.85 11.11
C THR A 363 -11.04 -11.35 10.85
N VAL A 364 -9.93 -12.06 10.62
CA VAL A 364 -9.96 -13.50 10.32
C VAL A 364 -10.43 -14.28 11.54
N LEU A 365 -9.99 -13.91 12.75
CA LEU A 365 -10.42 -14.57 13.98
C LEU A 365 -11.92 -14.43 14.21
N VAL A 366 -12.51 -13.25 13.96
CA VAL A 366 -13.97 -13.06 14.06
C VAL A 366 -14.70 -13.96 13.08
N ILE A 367 -14.26 -14.01 11.80
CA ILE A 367 -14.89 -14.88 10.79
C ILE A 367 -14.78 -16.36 11.19
N ILE A 368 -13.58 -16.83 11.54
CA ILE A 368 -13.37 -18.23 11.92
C ILE A 368 -14.10 -18.55 13.23
N GLY A 369 -14.18 -17.62 14.18
CA GLY A 369 -14.96 -17.76 15.40
C GLY A 369 -16.45 -17.95 15.13
N GLN A 370 -17.02 -17.20 14.18
CA GLN A 370 -18.40 -17.41 13.73
C GLN A 370 -18.61 -18.78 13.07
N LEU A 371 -17.64 -19.26 12.27
CA LEU A 371 -17.70 -20.62 11.72
C LEU A 371 -17.63 -21.68 12.83
N MET A 372 -16.77 -21.50 13.83
CA MET A 372 -16.67 -22.40 14.98
C MET A 372 -17.98 -22.45 15.77
N GLN A 373 -18.61 -21.30 16.02
CA GLN A 373 -19.92 -21.24 16.67
C GLN A 373 -21.03 -21.84 15.81
N ALA A 374 -20.97 -21.71 14.49
CA ALA A 374 -21.93 -22.35 13.60
C ALA A 374 -21.85 -23.88 13.65
N PHE A 375 -20.65 -24.44 13.83
CA PHE A 375 -20.46 -25.89 14.05
C PHE A 375 -20.82 -26.37 15.46
N ASP A 376 -20.71 -25.50 16.46
CA ASP A 376 -20.96 -25.83 17.87
C ASP A 376 -21.69 -24.68 18.60
N PRO A 377 -22.99 -24.49 18.35
CA PRO A 377 -23.74 -23.32 18.83
C PRO A 377 -23.88 -23.23 20.36
N TYR A 378 -23.73 -24.35 21.06
CA TYR A 378 -23.93 -24.44 22.50
C TYR A 378 -22.62 -24.25 23.29
N ASN A 379 -21.50 -23.99 22.60
CA ASN A 379 -20.21 -23.80 23.23
C ASN A 379 -20.05 -22.37 23.77
N LEU A 380 -20.40 -22.20 25.05
CA LEU A 380 -20.34 -20.91 25.74
C LEU A 380 -18.93 -20.28 25.76
N ALA A 381 -17.86 -21.08 25.66
CA ALA A 381 -16.50 -20.55 25.61
C ALA A 381 -16.28 -19.75 24.32
N LEU A 382 -16.79 -20.24 23.18
CA LEU A 382 -16.70 -19.55 21.89
C LEU A 382 -17.51 -18.24 21.88
N VAL A 383 -18.64 -18.21 22.59
CA VAL A 383 -19.45 -16.98 22.75
C VAL A 383 -18.68 -15.92 23.55
N GLY A 384 -18.07 -16.32 24.68
CA GLY A 384 -17.23 -15.43 25.48
C GLY A 384 -16.01 -14.91 24.70
N GLU A 385 -15.33 -15.77 23.94
CA GLU A 385 -14.20 -15.37 23.10
C GLU A 385 -14.60 -14.39 22.00
N ALA A 386 -15.77 -14.56 21.38
CA ALA A 386 -16.29 -13.62 20.37
C ALA A 386 -16.63 -12.23 20.96
N ALA A 387 -17.18 -12.19 22.18
CA ALA A 387 -17.44 -10.92 22.87
C ALA A 387 -16.14 -10.17 23.17
N LEU A 388 -15.10 -10.88 23.64
CA LEU A 388 -13.77 -10.31 23.84
C LEU A 388 -13.15 -9.82 22.53
N CYS A 389 -13.27 -10.58 21.45
CA CYS A 389 -12.80 -10.17 20.13
C CYS A 389 -13.48 -8.87 19.65
N SER A 390 -14.81 -8.77 19.81
CA SER A 390 -15.57 -7.58 19.42
C SER A 390 -15.12 -6.33 20.19
N SER A 391 -14.93 -6.47 21.51
CA SER A 391 -14.38 -5.40 22.35
C SER A 391 -12.97 -4.98 21.91
N GLU A 392 -12.12 -5.96 21.56
CA GLU A 392 -10.76 -5.67 21.09
C GLU A 392 -10.74 -4.98 19.71
N VAL A 393 -11.71 -5.29 18.82
CA VAL A 393 -11.88 -4.56 17.55
C VAL A 393 -12.18 -3.08 17.81
N VAL A 394 -13.10 -2.77 18.73
CA VAL A 394 -13.42 -1.39 19.12
C VAL A 394 -12.22 -0.70 19.76
N SER A 395 -11.50 -1.38 20.66
CA SER A 395 -10.28 -0.88 21.31
C SER A 395 -9.18 -0.53 20.30
N LEU A 396 -8.94 -1.42 19.33
CA LEU A 396 -8.01 -1.17 18.23
C LEU A 396 -8.45 0.05 17.42
N ALA A 397 -9.70 0.10 16.99
CA ALA A 397 -10.23 1.19 16.17
C ALA A 397 -10.04 2.56 16.84
N HIS A 398 -10.31 2.67 18.15
CA HIS A 398 -10.06 3.90 18.88
C HIS A 398 -8.56 4.24 18.97
N ARG A 399 -7.71 3.25 19.27
CA ARG A 399 -6.25 3.44 19.44
C ARG A 399 -5.58 4.01 18.20
N ILE A 400 -5.97 3.55 17.02
CA ILE A 400 -5.33 3.95 15.75
C ILE A 400 -6.14 4.97 14.94
N SER A 401 -7.27 5.46 15.46
CA SER A 401 -8.10 6.51 14.85
C SER A 401 -7.31 7.75 14.44
N GLN A 402 -6.31 8.14 15.21
CA GLN A 402 -5.43 9.29 14.91
C GLN A 402 -4.61 9.13 13.62
N TYR A 403 -4.49 7.90 13.09
CA TYR A 403 -3.75 7.60 11.87
C TYR A 403 -4.64 7.53 10.62
N ARG A 404 -5.89 7.96 10.72
CA ARG A 404 -6.81 8.10 9.58
C ARG A 404 -6.40 9.25 8.64
N PRO A 405 -6.65 9.14 7.32
CA PRO A 405 -7.47 8.10 6.68
C PRO A 405 -6.70 6.86 6.18
N LEU A 406 -5.40 6.95 5.86
CA LEU A 406 -4.67 5.82 5.28
C LEU A 406 -4.13 4.82 6.31
N GLY A 407 -3.54 5.32 7.40
CA GLY A 407 -2.88 4.48 8.41
C GLY A 407 -3.82 3.52 9.14
N ALA A 408 -5.11 3.83 9.16
CA ALA A 408 -6.18 2.98 9.72
C ALA A 408 -7.21 2.51 8.67
N SER A 409 -6.88 2.59 7.38
CA SER A 409 -7.78 2.24 6.26
C SER A 409 -8.28 0.78 6.24
N HIS A 410 -7.63 -0.11 6.99
CA HIS A 410 -7.99 -1.52 7.12
C HIS A 410 -9.05 -1.80 8.19
N VAL A 411 -9.25 -0.86 9.14
CA VAL A 411 -10.16 -1.02 10.29
C VAL A 411 -11.65 -1.13 9.90
N PRO A 412 -12.18 -0.38 8.91
CA PRO A 412 -13.62 -0.41 8.61
C PRO A 412 -14.16 -1.80 8.25
N LEU A 413 -13.37 -2.60 7.51
CA LEU A 413 -13.75 -3.98 7.18
C LEU A 413 -13.88 -4.83 8.46
N THR A 414 -12.91 -4.70 9.37
CA THR A 414 -12.92 -5.41 10.67
C THR A 414 -14.11 -5.01 11.52
N LEU A 415 -14.42 -3.71 11.59
CA LEU A 415 -15.59 -3.18 12.30
C LEU A 415 -16.90 -3.71 11.72
N ALA A 416 -17.07 -3.68 10.38
CA ALA A 416 -18.27 -4.18 9.72
C ALA A 416 -18.51 -5.67 9.97
N ILE A 417 -17.44 -6.48 9.93
CA ILE A 417 -17.51 -7.92 10.22
C ILE A 417 -17.79 -8.18 11.70
N ALA A 418 -17.15 -7.45 12.62
CA ALA A 418 -17.42 -7.57 14.05
C ALA A 418 -18.86 -7.17 14.40
N TRP A 419 -19.38 -6.10 13.77
CA TRP A 419 -20.77 -5.67 13.91
C TRP A 419 -21.77 -6.75 13.47
N ALA A 420 -21.44 -7.46 12.38
CA ALA A 420 -22.23 -8.58 11.89
C ALA A 420 -22.13 -9.84 12.78
N ALA A 421 -21.05 -9.98 13.55
CA ALA A 421 -20.74 -11.16 14.35
C ALA A 421 -21.30 -11.10 15.78
N THR A 422 -21.91 -9.98 16.20
CA THR A 422 -22.47 -9.80 17.54
C THR A 422 -23.96 -9.47 17.51
N ASP A 423 -24.69 -10.09 18.42
CA ASP A 423 -26.11 -9.81 18.68
C ASP A 423 -26.30 -8.99 19.98
N GLU A 424 -25.21 -8.68 20.71
CA GLU A 424 -25.26 -7.89 21.93
C GLU A 424 -25.56 -6.42 21.59
N PRO A 425 -26.70 -5.85 22.03
CA PRO A 425 -27.17 -4.54 21.56
C PRO A 425 -26.21 -3.38 21.87
N GLY A 426 -25.54 -3.40 23.01
CA GLY A 426 -24.59 -2.36 23.43
C GLY A 426 -23.35 -2.33 22.54
N MET A 427 -22.70 -3.48 22.38
CA MET A 427 -21.53 -3.67 21.51
C MET A 427 -21.87 -3.37 20.05
N LYS A 428 -23.05 -3.78 19.58
CA LYS A 428 -23.49 -3.50 18.21
C LYS A 428 -23.61 -1.99 17.96
N ARG A 429 -24.19 -1.24 18.91
CA ARG A 429 -24.24 0.22 18.85
C ARG A 429 -22.84 0.85 18.86
N GLN A 430 -21.94 0.40 19.74
CA GLN A 430 -20.57 0.92 19.78
C GLN A 430 -19.81 0.68 18.46
N LEU A 431 -19.95 -0.51 17.87
CA LEU A 431 -19.36 -0.84 16.58
C LEU A 431 -19.94 0.02 15.46
N GLU A 432 -21.25 0.28 15.47
CA GLU A 432 -21.93 1.14 14.50
C GLU A 432 -21.47 2.59 14.60
N GLU A 433 -21.47 3.17 15.79
CA GLU A 433 -20.97 4.54 16.06
C GLU A 433 -19.51 4.69 15.60
N THR A 434 -18.65 3.73 15.95
CA THR A 434 -17.24 3.73 15.53
C THR A 434 -17.13 3.59 14.00
N LEU A 435 -17.95 2.74 13.38
CA LEU A 435 -17.92 2.55 11.93
C LEU A 435 -18.40 3.79 11.17
N GLU A 436 -19.40 4.52 11.69
CA GLU A 436 -19.85 5.80 11.16
C GLU A 436 -18.74 6.85 11.19
N GLU A 437 -17.94 6.91 12.26
CA GLU A 437 -16.79 7.80 12.30
C GLU A 437 -15.82 7.47 11.16
N TYR A 438 -15.48 6.20 10.98
CA TYR A 438 -14.56 5.72 9.93
C TYR A 438 -15.12 5.86 8.51
N GLN A 439 -16.44 5.78 8.35
CA GLN A 439 -17.12 5.99 7.07
C GLN A 439 -16.85 7.39 6.49
N GLN A 440 -16.49 8.37 7.32
CA GLN A 440 -16.14 9.74 6.91
C GLN A 440 -14.80 9.84 6.15
N ASP A 441 -14.00 8.77 6.10
CA ASP A 441 -12.73 8.80 5.35
C ASP A 441 -12.96 8.58 3.84
N TRP A 442 -13.88 7.70 3.46
CA TRP A 442 -14.07 7.25 2.07
C TRP A 442 -15.54 7.07 1.70
N THR A 443 -15.92 7.52 0.51
CA THR A 443 -17.30 7.40 -0.01
C THR A 443 -17.53 6.20 -0.91
N VAL A 444 -16.45 5.54 -1.35
CA VAL A 444 -16.49 4.47 -2.36
C VAL A 444 -17.17 3.20 -1.86
N THR A 445 -17.06 2.91 -0.56
CA THR A 445 -17.63 1.73 0.07
C THR A 445 -18.52 2.16 1.22
N GLN A 446 -19.79 1.78 1.16
CA GLN A 446 -20.68 1.87 2.32
C GLN A 446 -20.47 0.66 3.23
N TRP A 447 -19.72 0.85 4.32
CA TRP A 447 -19.31 -0.24 5.20
C TRP A 447 -20.48 -0.91 5.93
N MET A 448 -21.56 -0.17 6.20
CA MET A 448 -22.79 -0.78 6.74
C MET A 448 -23.40 -1.80 5.78
N LYS A 449 -23.38 -1.57 4.46
CA LYS A 449 -23.84 -2.57 3.48
C LYS A 449 -22.98 -3.84 3.54
N VAL A 450 -21.67 -3.69 3.74
CA VAL A 450 -20.76 -4.83 3.96
C VAL A 450 -21.13 -5.57 5.23
N GLY A 451 -21.44 -4.86 6.33
CA GLY A 451 -21.91 -5.46 7.58
C GLY A 451 -23.20 -6.27 7.42
N TYR A 452 -24.20 -5.73 6.71
CA TYR A 452 -25.44 -6.46 6.41
C TYR A 452 -25.19 -7.72 5.58
N TRP A 453 -24.35 -7.65 4.55
CA TRP A 453 -23.98 -8.82 3.76
C TRP A 453 -23.35 -9.92 4.63
N TRP A 454 -22.48 -9.55 5.57
CA TRP A 454 -21.89 -10.50 6.51
C TRP A 454 -22.91 -11.05 7.52
N THR A 455 -23.90 -10.26 7.94
CA THR A 455 -24.99 -10.73 8.80
C THR A 455 -25.78 -11.84 8.10
N ASP A 456 -26.16 -11.61 6.85
CA ASP A 456 -26.85 -12.60 6.03
C ASP A 456 -25.97 -13.85 5.83
N LYS A 457 -24.67 -13.65 5.56
CA LYS A 457 -23.74 -14.77 5.38
C LYS A 457 -23.55 -15.60 6.65
N PHE A 458 -23.40 -14.98 7.81
CA PHE A 458 -23.30 -15.72 9.08
C PHE A 458 -24.62 -16.42 9.44
N ALA A 459 -25.77 -15.81 9.15
CA ALA A 459 -27.06 -16.46 9.31
C ALA A 459 -27.22 -17.69 8.41
N GLU A 460 -26.82 -17.60 7.14
CA GLU A 460 -26.77 -18.73 6.19
C GLU A 460 -25.90 -19.87 6.75
N LEU A 461 -24.69 -19.54 7.23
CA LEU A 461 -23.75 -20.52 7.78
C LEU A 461 -24.28 -21.21 9.03
N ARG A 462 -24.88 -20.46 9.97
CA ARG A 462 -25.52 -21.05 11.15
C ARG A 462 -26.65 -21.99 10.75
N GLY A 463 -27.50 -21.61 9.79
CA GLY A 463 -28.58 -22.46 9.31
C GLY A 463 -28.10 -23.74 8.61
N ARG A 464 -26.99 -23.68 7.87
CA ARG A 464 -26.38 -24.83 7.19
C ARG A 464 -25.67 -25.79 8.14
N LEU A 465 -24.95 -25.25 9.13
CA LEU A 465 -24.02 -26.00 9.96
C LEU A 465 -24.56 -26.42 11.33
N ALA A 466 -25.64 -25.79 11.80
CA ALA A 466 -26.24 -26.11 13.08
C ALA A 466 -26.51 -27.64 13.16
N PRO A 467 -26.14 -28.30 14.27
CA PRO A 467 -26.48 -29.69 14.49
C PRO A 467 -27.98 -29.85 14.32
N ARG A 468 -28.42 -30.80 13.49
CA ARG A 468 -29.83 -31.21 13.44
C ARG A 468 -30.11 -31.98 14.72
N VAL A 469 -30.36 -31.26 15.81
CA VAL A 469 -30.88 -31.85 17.03
C VAL A 469 -32.25 -32.42 16.68
N SER A 470 -32.48 -33.70 16.95
CA SER A 470 -33.83 -34.26 16.79
C SER A 470 -34.77 -33.54 17.75
N GLN A 471 -36.04 -33.33 17.38
CA GLN A 471 -37.03 -32.69 18.28
C GLN A 471 -37.08 -33.36 19.67
N GLU A 472 -36.77 -34.65 19.76
CA GLU A 472 -36.69 -35.41 21.00
C GLU A 472 -35.49 -35.04 21.90
N GLU A 473 -34.34 -34.71 21.30
CA GLU A 473 -33.15 -34.24 22.04
C GLU A 473 -33.30 -32.79 22.52
N GLU A 474 -33.99 -31.96 21.74
CA GLU A 474 -34.31 -30.57 22.11
C GLU A 474 -35.30 -30.55 23.29
N GLU A 475 -36.35 -31.37 23.26
CA GLU A 475 -37.25 -31.56 24.42
C GLU A 475 -36.52 -32.15 25.64
N MET A 476 -35.55 -33.06 25.45
CA MET A 476 -34.77 -33.61 26.56
C MET A 476 -33.86 -32.57 27.22
N LEU A 477 -33.22 -31.68 26.44
CA LEU A 477 -32.38 -30.60 26.97
C LEU A 477 -33.21 -29.56 27.72
N ILE A 478 -34.39 -29.20 27.20
CA ILE A 478 -35.35 -28.31 27.86
C ILE A 478 -35.80 -28.89 29.21
N ARG A 479 -36.23 -30.15 29.25
CA ARG A 479 -36.62 -30.84 30.49
C ARG A 479 -35.47 -30.95 31.50
N ARG A 480 -34.23 -31.03 31.03
CA ARG A 480 -33.04 -31.10 31.90
C ARG A 480 -32.70 -29.74 32.51
N GLY A 481 -32.97 -28.64 31.81
CA GLY A 481 -32.84 -27.28 32.33
C GLY A 481 -33.90 -26.95 33.39
N GLU A 482 -35.16 -27.30 33.13
CA GLU A 482 -36.28 -27.09 34.07
C GLU A 482 -36.12 -27.90 35.37
N GLY A 483 -35.46 -29.07 35.31
CA GLY A 483 -35.16 -29.90 36.48
C GLY A 483 -34.09 -29.32 37.42
N VAL A 484 -33.31 -28.32 36.98
CA VAL A 484 -32.28 -27.65 37.79
C VAL A 484 -32.85 -26.44 38.54
N GLU A 485 -33.82 -25.72 37.96
CA GLU A 485 -34.49 -24.58 38.63
C GLU A 485 -35.36 -25.03 39.83
N LEU A 486 -35.89 -26.24 39.81
CA LEU A 486 -36.78 -26.73 40.87
C LEU A 486 -36.08 -27.26 42.14
N LYS A 487 -34.74 -27.33 42.17
CA LYS A 487 -33.99 -27.77 43.37
C LYS A 487 -33.34 -26.64 44.18
N GLY A 488 -33.56 -25.38 43.79
CA GLY A 488 -32.87 -24.21 44.36
C GLY A 488 -33.66 -23.33 45.33
N GLN A 489 -34.79 -23.78 45.88
CA GLN A 489 -35.54 -23.03 46.90
C GLN A 489 -35.57 -23.78 48.23
N GLN A 490 -34.53 -23.57 49.04
CA GLN A 490 -34.65 -23.65 50.50
C GLN A 490 -34.63 -22.21 51.05
N PRO A 491 -35.51 -21.86 52.02
CA PRO A 491 -35.62 -20.51 52.53
C PRO A 491 -34.40 -20.14 53.39
N ALA A 492 -34.00 -18.88 53.28
CA ALA A 492 -32.97 -18.26 54.10
C ALA A 492 -33.48 -18.15 55.55
N ASP A 493 -32.76 -18.78 56.48
CA ASP A 493 -32.77 -18.39 57.88
C ASP A 493 -31.33 -18.36 58.43
N GLU A 494 -31.03 -17.21 59.03
CA GLU A 494 -30.04 -16.93 60.07
C GLU A 494 -28.58 -17.35 59.86
N CYS A 495 -27.69 -16.36 59.66
CA CYS A 495 -26.47 -16.33 60.46
C CYS A 495 -25.94 -14.90 60.69
N CYS A 496 -25.96 -14.53 61.97
CA CYS A 496 -25.32 -13.37 62.59
C CYS A 496 -23.80 -13.30 62.34
N VAL A 497 -23.31 -12.06 62.23
CA VAL A 497 -22.18 -11.45 62.94
C VAL A 497 -21.17 -12.43 63.60
N MET A 498 -19.98 -12.56 63.02
CA MET A 498 -18.70 -12.08 63.60
C MET A 498 -17.60 -12.06 62.54
#